data_AF-A0A844FKK0-F1
#
_entry.id   AF-A0A844FKK0-F1
#
_cell.length_a   1.000
_cell.length_b   1.000
_cell.length_c   1.000
_cell.angle_alpha   90.00
_cell.angle_beta   90.00
_cell.angle_gamma   90.00
#
_symmetry.space_group_name_H-M   'P 1'
#
loop_
_entity.id
_entity.type
_entity.pdbx_description
1 polymer ?
#
loop_
_entity_poly.entity_id
_entity_poly.type
_entity_poly.pdbx_seq_one_letter_code
_entity_poly.pdbx_strand_id
1 'polypeptide(L)' 'MNIPLIDLRRQYSSIEEQANKKVYEVLTSAQYIMGENVKEFEKEFSEYIGVKHSISVGNGTDALVIALEALGIGEGDE' A
#
# COMPACT_ATOMS: atom_id res chain seq x y z
N MET A 1 34.04 -6.25 7.11
CA MET A 1 32.79 -5.74 7.69
C MET A 1 31.94 -5.26 6.54
N ASN A 2 30.75 -5.83 6.34
CA ASN A 2 29.86 -5.46 5.23
C ASN A 2 28.61 -4.81 5.86
N ILE A 3 28.37 -3.52 5.58
CA ILE A 3 27.22 -2.79 6.10
C ILE A 3 26.24 -2.62 4.93
N PRO A 4 25.09 -3.30 4.95
CA PRO A 4 24.10 -3.17 3.88
C PRO A 4 23.44 -1.78 3.91
N LEU A 5 23.09 -1.25 2.74
CA LEU A 5 22.35 0.01 2.61
C LEU A 5 20.97 -0.06 3.29
N ILE A 6 20.29 -1.20 3.17
CA ILE A 6 18.99 -1.49 3.80
C ILE A 6 18.99 -2.97 4.24
N ASP A 7 18.53 -3.24 5.46
CA ASP A 7 18.38 -4.60 5.98
C ASP A 7 16.90 -4.95 6.22
N LEU A 8 16.25 -5.43 5.17
CA LEU A 8 14.83 -5.83 5.21
C LEU A 8 14.57 -7.08 6.04
N ARG A 9 15.58 -7.95 6.21
CA ARG A 9 15.44 -9.15 7.06
C ARG A 9 15.25 -8.73 8.50
N ARG A 10 16.10 -7.82 8.98
CA ARG A 10 15.98 -7.26 10.33
C ARG A 10 14.64 -6.56 10.55
N GLN A 11 14.17 -5.80 9.55
CA GLN A 11 12.87 -5.12 9.63
C GLN A 11 11.73 -6.14 9.73
N TYR A 12 11.68 -7.15 8.84
CA TYR A 12 10.66 -8.19 8.88
C TYR A 12 10.68 -8.98 10.19
N SER A 13 11.85 -9.36 10.73
CA SER A 13 11.95 -10.04 12.02
C SER A 13 11.32 -9.27 13.17
N SER A 14 11.19 -7.94 13.08
CA SER A 14 10.52 -7.14 14.12
C SER A 14 8.98 -7.23 14.09
N ILE A 15 8.40 -7.71 12.98
CA ILE A 15 6.95 -7.79 12.76
C ILE A 15 6.48 -9.21 12.35
N GLU A 16 7.39 -10.18 12.34
CA GLU A 16 7.21 -11.50 11.72
C GLU A 16 5.95 -12.23 12.22
N GLU A 17 5.74 -12.28 13.54
CA GLU A 17 4.58 -12.97 14.12
C GLU A 17 3.25 -12.36 13.63
N GLN A 18 3.14 -11.04 13.66
CA GLN A 18 1.94 -10.31 13.27
C GLN A 18 1.69 -10.41 11.76
N ALA A 19 2.75 -10.26 10.96
CA ALA A 19 2.69 -10.36 9.51
C ALA A 19 2.27 -11.78 9.06
N ASN A 20 2.88 -12.82 9.63
CA ASN A 20 2.58 -14.21 9.27
C ASN A 20 1.15 -14.60 9.62
N LYS A 21 0.66 -14.15 10.78
CA LYS A 21 -0.73 -14.35 11.16
C LYS A 21 -1.68 -13.73 10.13
N LYS A 22 -1.45 -12.47 9.74
CA LYS A 22 -2.31 -11.77 8.76
C LYS A 22 -2.24 -12.38 7.36
N VAL A 23 -1.06 -12.78 6.91
CA VAL A 23 -0.90 -13.51 5.64
C VAL A 23 -1.69 -14.82 5.65
N TYR A 24 -1.60 -15.60 6.74
CA TYR A 24 -2.35 -16.86 6.86
C TYR A 24 -3.88 -16.64 6.86
N GLU A 25 -4.36 -15.60 7.54
CA GLU A 25 -5.79 -15.21 7.52
C GLU A 25 -6.28 -14.92 6.09
N VAL A 26 -5.52 -14.16 5.29
CA VAL A 26 -5.85 -13.86 3.88
C VAL A 26 -5.81 -15.11 3.00
N LEU A 27 -4.79 -15.95 3.16
CA LEU A 27 -4.69 -17.19 2.40
C LEU A 27 -5.88 -18.12 2.67
N THR A 28 -6.31 -18.19 3.93
CA THR A 28 -7.46 -19.01 4.36
C THR A 28 -8.79 -18.45 3.89
N SER A 29 -8.94 -17.11 3.80
CA SER A 29 -10.19 -16.48 3.38
C SER A 29 -10.41 -16.50 1.86
N ALA A 30 -9.35 -16.70 1.07
CA ALA A 30 -9.34 -16.59 -0.39
C ALA A 30 -9.79 -15.23 -0.95
N GLN A 31 -9.82 -14.19 -0.12
CA GLN A 31 -10.18 -12.82 -0.52
C GLN A 31 -8.92 -12.03 -0.91
N TYR A 32 -8.41 -12.27 -2.11
CA TYR A 32 -7.12 -11.73 -2.54
C TYR A 32 -7.18 -10.32 -3.15
N ILE A 33 -8.34 -9.90 -3.66
CA ILE A 33 -8.49 -8.65 -4.42
C ILE A 33 -9.61 -7.84 -3.79
N MET A 34 -9.34 -6.56 -3.51
CA MET A 34 -10.31 -5.59 -2.94
C MET A 34 -11.03 -6.10 -1.68
N GLY A 35 -10.32 -6.88 -0.85
CA GLY A 35 -10.82 -7.41 0.42
C GLY A 35 -10.85 -6.36 1.54
N GLU A 36 -11.29 -6.77 2.73
CA GLU A 36 -11.48 -5.86 3.86
C GLU A 36 -10.18 -5.17 4.30
N ASN A 37 -9.04 -5.88 4.28
CA ASN A 37 -7.73 -5.30 4.59
C ASN A 37 -7.39 -4.07 3.73
N VAL A 38 -7.88 -4.02 2.47
CA VAL A 38 -7.66 -2.88 1.59
C VAL A 38 -8.45 -1.66 2.08
N LYS A 39 -9.72 -1.85 2.45
CA LYS A 39 -10.58 -0.77 2.95
C LYS A 39 -10.11 -0.24 4.30
N GLU A 40 -9.69 -1.15 5.19
CA GLU A 40 -9.14 -0.79 6.48
C GLU A 40 -7.85 0.02 6.30
N PHE A 41 -6.93 -0.45 5.44
CA PHE A 41 -5.71 0.29 5.12
C PHE A 41 -6.00 1.68 4.55
N GLU A 42 -6.92 1.80 3.59
CA GLU A 42 -7.27 3.10 3.01
C GLU A 42 -7.85 4.07 4.05
N LYS A 43 -8.66 3.57 4.98
CA LYS A 43 -9.18 4.36 6.08
C LYS A 43 -8.07 4.80 7.03
N GLU A 44 -7.28 3.85 7.55
CA GLU A 44 -6.17 4.11 8.47
C GLU A 44 -5.15 5.07 7.86
N PHE A 45 -4.84 4.91 6.58
CA PHE A 45 -3.89 5.76 5.88
C PHE A 45 -4.43 7.18 5.69
N SER A 46 -5.72 7.32 5.36
CA SER A 46 -6.39 8.63 5.28
C SER A 46 -6.33 9.37 6.62
N GLU A 47 -6.61 8.66 7.72
CA GLU A 47 -6.53 9.19 9.08
C GLU A 47 -5.10 9.57 9.46
N TYR A 48 -4.12 8.72 9.13
CA TYR A 48 -2.70 8.94 9.41
C TYR A 48 -2.14 10.21 8.74
N ILE A 49 -2.47 10.44 7.47
CA ILE A 49 -1.99 11.62 6.73
C ILE A 49 -2.90 12.85 6.87
N GLY A 50 -4.09 12.70 7.45
CA GLY A 50 -5.02 13.81 7.70
C GLY A 50 -5.81 14.28 6.47
N VAL A 51 -6.16 13.37 5.55
CA VAL A 51 -6.99 13.67 4.38
C VAL A 51 -8.33 12.94 4.44
N LYS A 52 -9.30 13.37 3.62
CA LYS A 52 -10.64 12.77 3.60
C LYS A 52 -10.68 11.37 2.95
N HIS A 53 -9.83 11.14 1.96
CA HIS A 53 -9.85 9.93 1.13
C HIS A 53 -8.44 9.48 0.77
N SER A 54 -8.24 8.16 0.72
CA SER A 54 -7.07 7.53 0.10
C SER A 54 -7.56 6.35 -0.73
N ILE A 55 -6.87 6.07 -1.83
CA ILE A 55 -7.18 4.98 -2.75
C ILE A 55 -5.87 4.24 -3.01
N SER A 56 -5.86 2.96 -2.71
CA SER A 56 -4.72 2.07 -2.94
C SER A 56 -4.66 1.65 -4.41
N VAL A 57 -3.45 1.60 -4.96
CA VAL A 57 -3.18 1.23 -6.36
C VAL A 57 -1.92 0.36 -6.43
N GLY A 58 -1.61 -0.16 -7.63
CA GLY A 58 -0.54 -1.15 -7.81
C GLY A 58 0.86 -0.65 -7.47
N ASN A 59 1.15 0.63 -7.72
CA ASN A 59 2.44 1.25 -7.44
C ASN A 59 2.35 2.80 -7.47
N GLY A 60 3.46 3.49 -7.15
CA GLY A 60 3.50 4.95 -7.12
C GLY A 60 3.39 5.63 -8.50
N THR A 61 3.83 4.99 -9.58
CA THR A 61 3.65 5.52 -10.94
C THR A 61 2.17 5.48 -11.33
N ASP A 62 1.48 4.37 -11.06
CA ASP A 62 0.03 4.28 -11.29
C ASP A 62 -0.72 5.36 -10.51
N ALA A 63 -0.32 5.63 -9.26
CA ALA A 63 -0.94 6.66 -8.43
C ALA A 63 -0.87 8.05 -9.09
N LEU A 64 0.28 8.39 -9.67
CA LEU A 64 0.47 9.66 -10.38
C LEU A 64 -0.34 9.70 -11.68
N VAL A 65 -0.26 8.64 -12.49
CA VAL A 65 -0.98 8.56 -13.77
C VAL A 65 -2.48 8.68 -13.56
N ILE A 66 -3.05 7.90 -12.62
CA ILE A 66 -4.49 7.92 -12.31
C ILE A 66 -4.91 9.32 -11.81
N ALA A 67 -4.08 9.98 -10.99
CA ALA A 67 -4.39 11.32 -10.51
C ALA A 67 -4.43 12.35 -11.65
N LEU A 68 -3.48 12.30 -12.58
CA LEU A 68 -3.45 13.18 -13.75
C LEU A 68 -4.62 12.91 -14.70
N GLU A 69 -4.89 11.64 -15.00
CA GLU A 69 -6.03 11.23 -15.83
C GLU A 69 -7.37 11.66 -15.22
N ALA A 70 -7.55 11.51 -13.91
CA ALA A 70 -8.76 11.93 -13.20
C ALA A 70 -8.97 13.47 -13.23
N LEU A 71 -7.89 14.24 -13.35
CA LEU A 71 -7.93 15.69 -13.54
C LEU A 71 -8.09 16.09 -15.02
N GLY A 72 -8.08 15.13 -15.95
CA GLY A 72 -8.19 15.36 -17.38
C GLY A 72 -6.93 15.93 -18.03
N ILE A 73 -5.76 15.79 -17.37
CA ILE A 73 -4.48 16.30 -17.86
C ILE A 73 -3.98 15.43 -19.03
N GLY A 74 -3.55 16.07 -20.11
CA GLY A 74 -3.11 15.39 -21.33
C GLY A 74 -2.13 16.20 -22.17
N GLU A 75 -2.12 15.91 -23.48
CA GLU A 75 -1.21 16.57 -24.42
C GLU A 75 -1.49 18.08 -24.50
N GLY A 76 -0.45 18.88 -24.27
CA GLY A 76 -0.53 20.35 -24.32
C GLY A 76 -0.76 21.03 -22.97
N ASP A 77 -0.93 20.26 -21.89
CA ASP A 77 -1.04 20.78 -20.53
C ASP A 77 0.34 20.84 -19.83
N GLU A 78 0.51 21.81 -18.92
CA GLU A 78 1.66 21.96 -17.99
C GLU A 78 1.17 22.18 -16.55
#